data_AF-A8T317-F1
#
_entry.id   AF-A8T317-F1
#
_cell.length_a   1.000
_cell.length_b   1.000
_cell.length_c   1.000
_cell.angle_alpha   90.00
_cell.angle_beta   90.00
_cell.angle_gamma   90.00
#
_symmetry.space_group_name_H-M   'P 1'
#
loop_
_entity.id
_entity.type
_entity.pdbx_description
1 polymer ?
#
loop_
_entity_poly.entity_id
_entity_poly.type
_entity_poly.pdbx_seq_one_letter_code
_entity_poly.pdbx_strand_id
1 'polypeptide(L)'
;MHPRTIISIIACSLVVACNSDTTEETTFSPQSSCDLEAVNLLDFEAWQREEGWWVGEYTFLGADGNPNVSSSWPYRYDHYKGFIHLEVIGNSIKQRNVFLYPPKLAQDCTDDSDVIGSGICGTNGNEKIFSADQSASDCDGGLAGAYEAFGMTVNTATTLMGEDSVLYQVHLPDGSIMQNQLTTLPPNETRVRTAQGFFMNQPTYASFYREKKVTEEEFIKQLAEARAEYSILTEDYCGYDSGGQPSQITCTEHFGVDVTQ
;
A
#
# COMPACT_ATOMS: atom_id res chain seq x y z
N MET A 1 10.66 -73.92 48.14
CA MET A 1 9.32 -74.55 48.03
C MET A 1 8.26 -73.47 48.26
N HIS A 2 7.43 -73.23 47.25
CA HIS A 2 6.15 -72.50 47.31
C HIS A 2 5.10 -73.27 48.14
N PRO A 3 3.85 -72.79 48.38
CA PRO A 3 3.34 -71.41 48.54
C PRO A 3 2.25 -71.32 49.66
N ARG A 4 1.73 -70.11 49.98
CA ARG A 4 0.31 -69.72 49.74
C ARG A 4 -0.10 -68.41 50.44
N THR A 5 -0.75 -67.61 49.62
CA THR A 5 -1.48 -66.34 49.76
C THR A 5 -2.60 -66.35 50.79
N ILE A 6 -2.91 -65.20 51.43
CA ILE A 6 -4.27 -64.69 51.67
C ILE A 6 -4.24 -63.15 51.60
N ILE A 7 -5.31 -62.63 50.97
CA ILE A 7 -5.63 -61.26 50.56
C ILE A 7 -6.10 -60.43 51.76
N SER A 8 -5.67 -59.17 51.86
CA SER A 8 -6.20 -58.21 52.85
C SER A 8 -7.23 -57.27 52.21
N ILE A 9 -8.42 -57.26 52.80
CA ILE A 9 -9.50 -56.30 52.59
C ILE A 9 -9.31 -55.18 53.61
N ILE A 10 -9.20 -53.92 53.19
CA ILE A 10 -9.43 -52.76 54.06
C ILE A 10 -10.34 -51.78 53.34
N ALA A 11 -11.44 -51.50 54.03
CA ALA A 11 -12.48 -50.55 53.67
C ALA A 11 -12.03 -49.10 53.91
N CYS A 12 -12.58 -48.17 53.13
CA CYS A 12 -12.92 -46.85 53.67
C CYS A 12 -14.16 -46.31 52.95
N SER A 13 -15.18 -46.05 53.75
CA SER A 13 -16.48 -45.52 53.37
C SER A 13 -16.41 -44.00 53.28
N LEU A 14 -16.91 -43.39 52.20
CA LEU A 14 -17.39 -42.00 52.22
C LEU A 14 -18.62 -41.83 51.31
N VAL A 15 -19.76 -41.74 51.98
CA VAL A 15 -20.93 -40.85 51.81
C VAL A 15 -21.28 -40.36 50.39
N VAL A 16 -22.50 -40.73 49.97
CA VAL A 16 -23.30 -40.10 48.90
C VAL A 16 -24.02 -38.87 49.47
N ALA A 17 -24.01 -37.73 48.77
CA ALA A 17 -25.21 -36.86 48.57
C ALA A 17 -24.93 -35.55 47.80
N CYS A 18 -25.78 -35.31 46.80
CA CYS A 18 -26.37 -34.02 46.36
C CYS A 18 -25.57 -33.03 45.49
N ASN A 19 -25.78 -33.19 44.17
CA ASN A 19 -26.35 -32.20 43.24
C ASN A 19 -26.24 -30.70 43.58
N SER A 20 -25.41 -29.98 42.81
CA SER A 20 -25.71 -28.62 42.39
C SER A 20 -25.20 -28.45 40.96
N ASP A 21 -26.13 -28.51 40.00
CA ASP A 21 -25.94 -27.94 38.66
C ASP A 21 -25.34 -26.54 38.83
N THR A 22 -24.07 -26.42 38.49
CA THR A 22 -23.43 -25.12 38.29
C THR A 22 -23.17 -25.07 36.80
N THR A 23 -24.20 -24.69 36.05
CA THR A 23 -24.00 -24.07 34.75
C THR A 23 -23.14 -22.85 35.02
N GLU A 24 -21.84 -22.97 34.79
CA GLU A 24 -21.02 -21.83 34.46
C GLU A 24 -21.65 -21.19 33.23
N GLU A 25 -22.48 -20.17 33.47
CA GLU A 25 -22.79 -19.19 32.46
C GLU A 25 -21.46 -18.57 32.07
N THR A 26 -20.86 -19.13 31.02
CA THR A 26 -19.84 -18.45 30.24
C THR A 26 -20.49 -17.15 29.78
N THR A 27 -20.28 -16.08 30.54
CA THR A 27 -20.56 -14.73 30.10
C THR A 27 -19.71 -14.53 28.86
N PHE A 28 -20.33 -14.76 27.71
CA PHE A 28 -19.84 -14.34 26.42
C PHE A 28 -19.84 -12.82 26.50
N SER A 29 -18.73 -12.25 26.98
CA SER A 29 -18.49 -10.84 26.81
C SER A 29 -18.44 -10.67 25.29
N PRO A 30 -19.41 -10.01 24.65
CA PRO A 30 -19.22 -9.65 23.26
C PRO A 30 -17.91 -8.88 23.23
N GLN A 31 -16.98 -9.28 22.37
CA GLN A 31 -15.85 -8.41 22.04
C GLN A 31 -16.47 -7.04 21.82
N SER A 32 -16.11 -6.08 22.66
CA SER A 32 -16.56 -4.71 22.49
C SER A 32 -16.19 -4.35 21.07
N SER A 33 -17.21 -4.22 20.20
CA SER A 33 -17.01 -3.68 18.86
C SER A 33 -16.33 -2.35 19.08
N CYS A 34 -15.06 -2.28 18.72
CA CYS A 34 -14.27 -1.11 18.99
C CYS A 34 -14.77 0.02 18.09
N ASP A 35 -14.77 1.25 18.60
CA ASP A 35 -15.30 2.40 17.87
C ASP A 35 -14.25 2.88 16.86
N LEU A 36 -14.46 2.51 15.58
CA LEU A 36 -13.53 2.83 14.49
C LEU A 36 -13.39 4.34 14.25
N GLU A 37 -14.40 5.14 14.61
CA GLU A 37 -14.33 6.61 14.49
C GLU A 37 -13.46 7.23 15.60
N ALA A 38 -13.26 6.52 16.70
CA ALA A 38 -12.41 6.93 17.81
C ALA A 38 -10.96 6.47 17.67
N VAL A 39 -10.64 5.63 16.67
CA VAL A 39 -9.27 5.19 16.40
C VAL A 39 -8.43 6.40 15.98
N ASN A 40 -7.31 6.60 16.67
CA ASN A 40 -6.29 7.56 16.26
C ASN A 40 -5.12 6.79 15.65
N LEU A 41 -4.91 6.89 14.33
CA LEU A 41 -3.83 6.15 13.67
C LEU A 41 -2.46 6.59 14.15
N LEU A 42 -2.30 7.84 14.61
CA LEU A 42 -1.05 8.30 15.20
C LEU A 42 -0.75 7.68 16.57
N ASP A 43 -1.60 6.83 17.12
CA ASP A 43 -1.23 6.02 18.29
C ASP A 43 -0.35 4.81 17.90
N PHE A 44 -0.22 4.51 16.61
CA PHE A 44 0.60 3.41 16.09
C PHE A 44 1.89 3.94 15.44
N GLU A 45 3.03 3.43 15.89
CA GLU A 45 4.37 3.86 15.44
C GLU A 45 4.54 3.82 13.90
N ALA A 46 4.02 2.78 13.25
CA ALA A 46 4.11 2.63 11.80
C ALA A 46 3.43 3.80 11.06
N TRP A 47 2.25 4.25 11.53
CA TRP A 47 1.52 5.34 10.92
C TRP A 47 2.15 6.70 11.20
N GLN A 48 2.67 6.92 12.41
CA GLN A 48 3.48 8.11 12.72
C GLN A 48 4.68 8.22 11.77
N ARG A 49 5.32 7.09 11.47
CA ARG A 49 6.47 7.06 10.55
C ARG A 49 6.06 7.29 9.10
N GLU A 50 4.98 6.67 8.63
CA GLU A 50 4.43 6.80 7.27
C GLU A 50 3.97 8.22 6.93
N GLU A 51 3.39 8.96 7.89
CA GLU A 51 2.88 10.32 7.70
C GLU A 51 3.96 11.28 7.17
N GLY A 52 3.74 11.97 6.05
CA GLY A 52 4.58 13.06 5.56
C GLY A 52 4.90 12.97 4.07
N TRP A 53 5.99 13.65 3.68
CA TRP A 53 6.41 13.80 2.29
C TRP A 53 7.58 12.85 1.98
N TRP A 54 7.47 12.13 0.86
CA TRP A 54 8.41 11.10 0.46
C TRP A 54 8.83 11.30 -0.99
N VAL A 55 10.13 11.16 -1.23
CA VAL A 55 10.72 11.18 -2.58
C VAL A 55 11.56 9.93 -2.76
N GLY A 56 11.48 9.31 -3.94
CA GLY A 56 12.22 8.08 -4.18
C GLY A 56 12.41 7.69 -5.62
N GLU A 57 13.12 6.58 -5.78
CA GLU A 57 13.32 5.89 -7.05
C GLU A 57 12.56 4.57 -7.10
N TYR A 58 12.03 4.28 -8.29
CA TYR A 58 11.07 3.24 -8.51
C TYR A 58 11.47 2.42 -9.73
N THR A 59 11.26 1.11 -9.61
CA THR A 59 11.39 0.17 -10.71
C THR A 59 10.11 -0.65 -10.76
N PHE A 60 9.51 -0.77 -11.95
CA PHE A 60 8.35 -1.61 -12.20
C PHE A 60 8.72 -2.64 -13.26
N LEU A 61 8.56 -3.91 -12.92
CA LEU A 61 9.02 -5.07 -13.67
C LEU A 61 7.82 -5.86 -14.21
N GLY A 62 7.95 -6.38 -15.42
CA GLY A 62 7.03 -7.38 -15.95
C GLY A 62 7.20 -8.75 -15.29
N ALA A 63 6.35 -9.70 -15.70
CA ALA A 63 6.41 -11.09 -15.23
C ALA A 63 7.74 -11.80 -15.56
N ASP A 64 8.47 -11.31 -16.57
CA ASP A 64 9.78 -11.81 -16.98
C ASP A 64 10.95 -11.25 -16.16
N GLY A 65 10.67 -10.32 -15.25
CA GLY A 65 11.67 -9.65 -14.41
C GLY A 65 12.41 -8.50 -15.10
N ASN A 66 12.11 -8.19 -16.36
CA ASN A 66 12.63 -7.00 -17.05
C ASN A 66 11.76 -5.78 -16.72
N PRO A 67 12.27 -4.55 -16.91
CA PRO A 67 11.45 -3.34 -16.84
C PRO A 67 10.17 -3.50 -17.66
N ASN A 68 9.03 -3.14 -17.06
CA ASN A 68 7.75 -3.26 -17.72
C ASN A 68 7.71 -2.40 -18.99
N VAL A 69 7.13 -2.95 -20.06
CA VAL A 69 6.85 -2.25 -21.30
C VAL A 69 5.34 -2.12 -21.43
N SER A 70 4.84 -0.90 -21.30
CA SER A 70 3.40 -0.61 -21.42
C SER A 70 3.04 -0.21 -22.85
N SER A 71 1.91 -0.71 -23.33
CA SER A 71 1.31 -0.30 -24.61
C SER A 71 0.46 0.98 -24.50
N SER A 72 0.10 1.40 -23.29
CA SER A 72 -0.76 2.58 -23.04
C SER A 72 -0.03 3.74 -22.39
N TRP A 73 1.14 3.51 -21.80
CA TRP A 73 1.97 4.53 -21.18
C TRP A 73 3.42 4.34 -21.66
N PRO A 74 3.81 4.95 -22.79
CA PRO A 74 5.00 4.61 -23.56
C PRO A 74 6.30 5.21 -22.97
N TYR A 75 6.43 5.21 -21.65
CA TYR A 75 7.59 5.71 -20.93
C TYR A 75 8.29 4.58 -20.16
N ARG A 76 9.52 4.84 -19.73
CA ARG A 76 10.37 3.80 -19.13
C ARG A 76 10.05 3.59 -17.66
N TYR A 77 10.11 2.32 -17.24
CA TYR A 77 9.80 1.85 -15.89
C TYR A 77 11.01 1.32 -15.11
N ASP A 78 12.22 1.46 -15.64
CA ASP A 78 13.46 0.94 -15.05
C ASP A 78 13.95 1.79 -13.86
N HIS A 79 13.95 3.12 -14.01
CA HIS A 79 14.40 4.07 -12.98
C HIS A 79 13.59 5.37 -13.03
N TYR A 80 12.31 5.29 -12.67
CA TYR A 80 11.42 6.45 -12.61
C TYR A 80 11.36 7.01 -11.18
N LYS A 81 10.91 8.27 -11.05
CA LYS A 81 10.84 8.94 -9.74
C LYS A 81 9.41 8.98 -9.23
N GLY A 82 9.25 8.98 -7.92
CA GLY A 82 7.95 9.07 -7.27
C GLY A 82 7.98 9.99 -6.08
N PHE A 83 6.88 10.71 -5.93
CA PHE A 83 6.67 11.79 -4.99
C PHE A 83 5.35 11.53 -4.31
N ILE A 84 5.37 11.25 -3.01
CA ILE A 84 4.21 10.80 -2.24
C ILE A 84 4.02 11.68 -1.01
N HIS A 85 2.80 12.19 -0.87
CA HIS A 85 2.32 12.80 0.37
C HIS A 85 1.34 11.83 1.02
N LEU A 86 1.60 11.47 2.28
CA LEU A 86 0.69 10.67 3.09
C LEU A 86 0.28 11.49 4.31
N GLU A 87 -1.00 11.85 4.37
CA GLU A 87 -1.59 12.60 5.47
C GLU A 87 -2.40 11.67 6.36
N VAL A 88 -2.19 11.73 7.67
CA VAL A 88 -2.99 10.97 8.65
C VAL A 88 -4.01 11.92 9.30
N ILE A 89 -5.29 11.59 9.21
CA ILE A 89 -6.40 12.39 9.73
C ILE A 89 -7.26 11.50 10.63
N GLY A 90 -6.99 11.50 11.93
CA GLY A 90 -7.71 10.69 12.91
C GLY A 90 -7.62 9.20 12.59
N ASN A 91 -8.75 8.61 12.18
CA ASN A 91 -8.88 7.19 11.82
C ASN A 91 -8.61 6.91 10.32
N SER A 92 -8.11 7.88 9.55
CA SER A 92 -7.99 7.77 8.09
C SER A 92 -6.64 8.24 7.58
N ILE A 93 -6.27 7.75 6.39
CA ILE A 93 -5.12 8.25 5.63
C ILE A 93 -5.58 8.75 4.27
N LYS A 94 -4.89 9.79 3.78
CA LYS A 94 -4.97 10.26 2.40
C LYS A 94 -3.59 10.18 1.78
N GLN A 95 -3.47 9.39 0.72
CA GLN A 95 -2.24 9.26 -0.03
C GLN A 95 -2.37 9.94 -1.38
N ARG A 96 -1.45 10.84 -1.72
CA ARG A 96 -1.40 11.59 -2.98
C ARG A 96 -0.03 11.44 -3.59
N ASN A 97 0.03 10.80 -4.75
CA ASN A 97 1.27 10.43 -5.42
C ASN A 97 1.34 11.13 -6.77
N VAL A 98 2.56 11.45 -7.20
CA VAL A 98 2.89 11.66 -8.61
C VAL A 98 4.14 10.85 -8.97
N PHE A 99 4.07 10.13 -10.08
CA PHE A 99 5.17 9.34 -10.62
C PHE A 99 5.64 9.96 -11.93
N LEU A 100 6.93 10.28 -12.01
CA LEU A 100 7.57 10.96 -13.13
C LEU A 100 8.39 9.95 -13.88
N TYR A 101 8.12 9.81 -15.17
CA TYR A 101 8.75 8.85 -16.04
C TYR A 101 9.72 9.56 -16.99
N PRO A 102 10.96 9.06 -17.13
CA PRO A 102 11.90 9.63 -18.07
C PRO A 102 11.42 9.42 -19.52
N PRO A 103 11.94 10.21 -20.47
CA PRO A 103 11.62 10.05 -21.88
C PRO A 103 11.87 8.62 -22.36
N LYS A 104 11.07 8.20 -23.34
CA LYS A 104 11.34 6.98 -24.12
C LYS A 104 12.75 7.05 -24.73
N LEU A 105 13.40 5.91 -24.99
CA LEU A 105 14.68 5.94 -25.70
C LEU A 105 14.46 6.38 -27.15
N ALA A 106 15.30 7.29 -27.65
CA ALA A 106 15.18 7.82 -29.01
C ALA A 106 15.20 6.72 -30.11
N GLN A 107 15.89 5.62 -29.87
CA GLN A 107 15.94 4.47 -30.79
C GLN A 107 14.61 3.72 -30.91
N ASP A 108 13.71 3.87 -29.92
CA ASP A 108 12.40 3.22 -29.88
C ASP A 108 11.28 4.17 -30.36
N CYS A 109 11.65 5.35 -30.87
CA CYS A 109 10.74 6.36 -31.41
C CYS A 109 10.64 6.23 -32.93
N THR A 110 9.41 6.10 -33.43
CA THR A 110 9.09 6.21 -34.85
C THR A 110 8.81 7.66 -35.23
N ASP A 111 7.97 8.32 -34.43
CA ASP A 111 7.63 9.74 -34.53
C ASP A 111 7.02 10.23 -33.20
N ASP A 112 6.58 11.49 -33.14
CA ASP A 112 6.04 12.12 -31.93
C ASP A 112 4.65 11.61 -31.52
N SER A 113 4.00 10.74 -32.31
CA SER A 113 2.78 10.04 -31.87
C SER A 113 3.06 8.87 -30.91
N ASP A 114 4.33 8.52 -30.69
CA ASP A 114 4.76 7.49 -29.74
C ASP A 114 4.83 7.97 -28.27
N VAL A 115 4.34 9.17 -27.97
CA VAL A 115 4.22 9.73 -26.62
C VAL A 115 2.78 10.11 -26.28
N ILE A 116 2.51 10.38 -25.00
CA ILE A 116 1.23 10.91 -24.55
C ILE A 116 1.37 12.41 -24.34
N GLY A 117 0.39 13.19 -24.81
CA GLY A 117 0.41 14.65 -24.78
C GLY A 117 1.00 15.28 -26.03
N SER A 118 1.57 16.48 -25.89
CA SER A 118 2.17 17.25 -26.99
C SER A 118 3.70 17.14 -27.08
N GLY A 119 4.31 16.26 -26.26
CA GLY A 119 5.75 16.07 -26.19
C GLY A 119 6.39 15.52 -27.47
N ILE A 120 7.71 15.56 -27.49
CA ILE A 120 8.57 15.01 -28.55
C ILE A 120 9.13 13.67 -28.07
N CYS A 121 9.00 12.63 -28.88
CA CYS A 121 9.51 11.31 -28.53
C CYS A 121 11.04 11.33 -28.38
N GLY A 122 11.55 10.66 -27.35
CA GLY A 122 12.99 10.65 -27.07
C GLY A 122 13.49 11.87 -26.29
N THR A 123 12.65 12.89 -26.12
CA THR A 123 13.02 14.16 -25.48
C THR A 123 12.21 14.42 -24.23
N ASN A 124 10.89 14.32 -24.30
CA ASN A 124 10.00 14.63 -23.18
C ASN A 124 9.56 13.36 -22.45
N GLY A 125 9.71 13.36 -21.12
CA GLY A 125 9.06 12.43 -20.21
C GLY A 125 7.62 12.84 -19.96
N ASN A 126 6.97 12.18 -19.01
CA ASN A 126 5.61 12.53 -18.57
C ASN A 126 5.37 12.04 -17.14
N GLU A 127 4.23 12.38 -16.53
CA GLU A 127 3.88 11.99 -15.17
C GLU A 127 2.44 11.47 -15.04
N LYS A 128 2.21 10.66 -14.01
CA LYS A 128 0.87 10.20 -13.61
C LYS A 128 0.63 10.46 -12.15
N ILE A 129 -0.59 10.87 -11.82
CA ILE A 129 -1.04 10.96 -10.43
C ILE A 129 -1.77 9.70 -9.99
N PHE A 130 -1.66 9.40 -8.70
CA PHE A 130 -2.38 8.32 -8.05
C PHE A 130 -2.86 8.79 -6.68
N SER A 131 -4.07 8.38 -6.30
CA SER A 131 -4.65 8.67 -5.00
C SER A 131 -5.20 7.41 -4.36
N ALA A 132 -5.05 7.29 -3.05
CA ALA A 132 -5.72 6.28 -2.25
C ALA A 132 -6.15 6.89 -0.92
N ASP A 133 -7.41 6.66 -0.57
CA ASP A 133 -7.98 7.04 0.72
C ASP A 133 -8.42 5.76 1.43
N GLN A 134 -7.98 5.58 2.67
CA GLN A 134 -8.33 4.43 3.49
C GLN A 134 -8.69 4.90 4.90
N SER A 135 -9.54 4.13 5.57
CA SER A 135 -9.99 4.40 6.94
C SER A 135 -9.88 3.15 7.79
N ALA A 136 -9.88 3.31 9.11
CA ALA A 136 -9.79 2.23 10.08
C ALA A 136 -10.79 1.12 9.76
N SER A 137 -10.27 -0.10 9.61
CA SER A 137 -11.07 -1.32 9.46
C SER A 137 -11.12 -2.15 10.74
N ASP A 138 -10.22 -1.87 11.66
CA ASP A 138 -10.12 -2.46 13.00
C ASP A 138 -9.50 -1.44 13.97
N CYS A 139 -9.33 -1.81 15.23
CA CYS A 139 -8.73 -0.95 16.25
C CYS A 139 -7.28 -1.29 16.57
N ASP A 140 -6.68 -2.17 15.77
CA ASP A 140 -5.26 -2.52 15.84
C ASP A 140 -4.46 -1.76 14.76
N GLY A 141 -5.07 -0.72 14.18
CA GLY A 141 -4.45 0.17 13.20
C GLY A 141 -4.58 -0.33 11.76
N GLY A 142 -5.38 -1.36 11.49
CA GLY A 142 -5.67 -1.82 10.14
C GLY A 142 -6.58 -0.85 9.39
N LEU A 143 -6.39 -0.76 8.07
CA LEU A 143 -7.13 0.13 7.18
C LEU A 143 -7.77 -0.63 6.01
N ALA A 144 -8.87 -0.10 5.50
CA ALA A 144 -9.48 -0.49 4.24
C ALA A 144 -9.95 0.73 3.45
N GLY A 145 -10.04 0.58 2.14
CA GLY A 145 -10.51 1.63 1.23
C GLY A 145 -10.84 1.06 -0.14
N ALA A 146 -11.53 1.87 -0.95
CA ALA A 146 -11.88 1.47 -2.31
C ALA A 146 -10.63 1.45 -3.19
N TYR A 147 -10.52 0.43 -4.04
CA TYR A 147 -9.55 0.40 -5.13
C TYR A 147 -10.25 0.02 -6.42
N GLU A 148 -10.10 0.85 -7.45
CA GLU A 148 -10.71 0.61 -8.76
C GLU A 148 -9.72 -0.14 -9.65
N ALA A 149 -10.13 -1.31 -10.13
CA ALA A 149 -9.36 -2.10 -11.09
C ALA A 149 -10.32 -2.73 -12.10
N PHE A 150 -9.96 -2.75 -13.38
CA PHE A 150 -10.78 -3.41 -14.43
C PHE A 150 -12.26 -2.95 -14.47
N GLY A 151 -12.54 -1.69 -14.08
CA GLY A 151 -13.91 -1.17 -14.01
C GLY A 151 -14.74 -1.69 -12.85
N MET A 152 -14.09 -2.24 -11.81
CA MET A 152 -14.71 -2.74 -10.60
C MET A 152 -13.97 -2.24 -9.35
N THR A 153 -14.76 -1.89 -8.34
CA THR A 153 -14.26 -1.63 -6.99
C THR A 153 -13.94 -2.96 -6.32
N VAL A 154 -12.71 -3.11 -5.82
CA VAL A 154 -12.25 -4.30 -5.10
C VAL A 154 -11.88 -3.98 -3.67
N ASN A 155 -11.87 -5.02 -2.84
CA ASN A 155 -11.54 -4.89 -1.42
C ASN A 155 -10.04 -4.73 -1.23
N THR A 156 -9.65 -3.73 -0.45
CA THR A 156 -8.29 -3.58 0.06
C THR A 156 -8.25 -3.91 1.55
N ALA A 157 -7.12 -4.40 2.01
CA ALA A 157 -6.83 -4.59 3.42
C ALA A 157 -5.40 -4.11 3.66
N THR A 158 -5.20 -3.35 4.73
CA THR A 158 -3.90 -2.87 5.16
C THR A 158 -3.71 -3.21 6.61
N THR A 159 -2.65 -3.92 6.95
CA THR A 159 -2.39 -4.38 8.31
C THR A 159 -1.00 -3.97 8.77
N LEU A 160 -0.88 -3.69 10.06
CA LEU A 160 0.41 -3.46 10.69
C LEU A 160 1.12 -4.79 10.93
N MET A 161 2.36 -4.89 10.47
CA MET A 161 3.23 -6.05 10.64
C MET A 161 4.33 -5.72 11.65
N GLY A 162 3.93 -5.55 12.90
CA GLY A 162 4.78 -4.95 13.94
C GLY A 162 4.87 -3.43 13.81
N GLU A 163 5.92 -2.83 14.39
CA GLU A 163 6.09 -1.37 14.43
C GLU A 163 6.72 -0.78 13.15
N ASP A 164 7.41 -1.62 12.37
CA ASP A 164 8.29 -1.17 11.28
C ASP A 164 7.76 -1.54 9.89
N SER A 165 6.58 -2.14 9.79
CA SER A 165 6.09 -2.65 8.50
C SER A 165 4.59 -2.58 8.36
N VAL A 166 4.15 -2.36 7.13
CA VAL A 166 2.74 -2.26 6.72
C VAL A 166 2.54 -3.18 5.52
N LEU A 167 1.53 -4.04 5.59
CA LEU A 167 1.15 -4.95 4.51
C LEU A 167 -0.15 -4.46 3.89
N TYR A 168 -0.11 -4.07 2.62
CA TYR A 168 -1.27 -3.72 1.80
C TYR A 168 -1.59 -4.86 0.84
N GLN A 169 -2.84 -5.30 0.80
CA GLN A 169 -3.32 -6.35 -0.09
C GLN A 169 -4.60 -5.94 -0.79
N VAL A 170 -4.76 -6.42 -2.02
CA VAL A 170 -5.99 -6.26 -2.80
C VAL A 170 -6.49 -7.63 -3.22
N HIS A 171 -7.77 -7.88 -3.01
CA HIS A 171 -8.42 -9.15 -3.33
C HIS A 171 -9.56 -8.96 -4.32
N LEU A 172 -9.67 -9.88 -5.27
CA LEU A 172 -10.84 -9.99 -6.15
C LEU A 172 -12.07 -10.45 -5.36
N PRO A 173 -13.30 -10.28 -5.90
CA PRO A 173 -14.53 -10.70 -5.24
C PRO A 173 -14.61 -12.19 -4.92
N ASP A 174 -13.86 -13.04 -5.65
CA ASP A 174 -13.75 -14.47 -5.38
C ASP A 174 -12.75 -14.83 -4.26
N GLY A 175 -12.13 -13.82 -3.65
CA GLY A 175 -11.14 -13.95 -2.58
C GLY A 175 -9.71 -14.20 -3.06
N SER A 176 -9.47 -14.32 -4.37
CA SER A 176 -8.11 -14.45 -4.89
C SER A 176 -7.31 -13.15 -4.72
N ILE A 177 -6.01 -13.29 -4.44
CA ILE A 177 -5.11 -12.14 -4.32
C ILE A 177 -4.85 -11.54 -5.70
N MET A 178 -4.97 -10.22 -5.81
CA MET A 178 -4.66 -9.47 -7.03
C MET A 178 -3.37 -8.67 -6.89
N GLN A 179 -3.13 -8.12 -5.70
CA GLN A 179 -1.93 -7.35 -5.42
C GLN A 179 -1.51 -7.53 -3.97
N ASN A 180 -0.21 -7.56 -3.75
CA ASN A 180 0.41 -7.52 -2.45
C ASN A 180 1.48 -6.42 -2.44
N GLN A 181 1.58 -5.66 -1.37
CA GLN A 181 2.65 -4.70 -1.16
C GLN A 181 3.09 -4.73 0.30
N LEU A 182 4.38 -4.98 0.52
CA LEU A 182 5.00 -4.81 1.82
C LEU A 182 5.77 -3.48 1.82
N THR A 183 5.40 -2.60 2.74
CA THR A 183 6.20 -1.44 3.11
C THR A 183 6.98 -1.76 4.37
N THR A 184 8.28 -1.47 4.36
CA THR A 184 9.13 -1.47 5.54
C THR A 184 9.62 -0.05 5.77
N LEU A 185 9.65 0.36 7.04
CA LEU A 185 10.02 1.69 7.53
C LEU A 185 11.28 1.58 8.41
N PRO A 186 12.46 1.33 7.83
CA PRO A 186 13.68 1.32 8.62
C PRO A 186 13.92 2.66 9.30
N PRO A 187 14.77 2.70 10.35
CA PRO A 187 15.23 3.97 10.92
C PRO A 187 15.81 4.92 9.88
N ASN A 188 15.96 6.19 10.27
CA ASN A 188 16.57 7.27 9.46
C ASN A 188 15.70 7.80 8.30
N GLU A 189 14.39 7.83 8.50
CA GLU A 189 13.47 8.47 7.54
C GLU A 189 13.58 7.82 6.16
N THR A 190 13.68 6.50 6.14
CA THR A 190 13.74 5.71 4.92
C THR A 190 12.54 4.79 4.84
N ARG A 191 12.14 4.50 3.60
CA ARG A 191 11.02 3.63 3.31
C ARG A 191 11.38 2.76 2.12
N VAL A 192 11.07 1.48 2.23
CA VAL A 192 11.27 0.51 1.15
C VAL A 192 9.95 -0.18 0.91
N ARG A 193 9.53 -0.26 -0.34
CA ARG A 193 8.34 -1.01 -0.71
C ARG A 193 8.64 -2.01 -1.79
N THR A 194 8.04 -3.18 -1.66
CA THR A 194 7.98 -4.17 -2.71
C THR A 194 6.53 -4.51 -2.95
N ALA A 195 6.10 -4.50 -4.22
CA ALA A 195 4.77 -4.95 -4.57
C ALA A 195 4.82 -6.04 -5.64
N GLN A 196 3.86 -6.95 -5.61
CA GLN A 196 3.69 -8.01 -6.58
C GLN A 196 2.23 -8.05 -7.04
N GLY A 197 2.03 -8.25 -8.32
CA GLY A 197 0.72 -8.41 -8.93
C GLY A 197 0.45 -9.85 -9.31
N PHE A 198 -0.81 -10.25 -9.18
CA PHE A 198 -1.27 -11.58 -9.48
C PHE A 198 -2.52 -11.51 -10.36
N PHE A 199 -2.60 -12.38 -11.35
CA PHE A 199 -3.80 -12.57 -12.16
C PHE A 199 -4.00 -14.05 -12.44
N MET A 200 -5.20 -14.57 -12.21
CA MET A 200 -5.49 -16.01 -12.27
C MET A 200 -4.47 -16.85 -11.48
N ASN A 201 -4.09 -16.36 -10.28
CA ASN A 201 -3.07 -16.96 -9.39
C ASN A 201 -1.66 -17.10 -10.02
N GLN A 202 -1.34 -16.32 -11.06
CA GLN A 202 0.00 -16.25 -11.64
C GLN A 202 0.61 -14.87 -11.36
N PRO A 203 1.92 -14.79 -11.04
CA PRO A 203 2.61 -13.51 -10.92
C PRO A 203 2.64 -12.79 -12.27
N THR A 204 2.29 -11.51 -12.28
CA THR A 204 2.20 -10.70 -13.51
C THR A 204 3.16 -9.52 -13.54
N TYR A 205 3.53 -9.01 -12.37
CA TYR A 205 4.49 -7.93 -12.24
C TYR A 205 5.13 -7.95 -10.85
N ALA A 206 6.24 -7.22 -10.73
CA ALA A 206 6.83 -6.87 -9.45
C ALA A 206 7.28 -5.40 -9.47
N SER A 207 7.47 -4.81 -8.29
CA SER A 207 7.97 -3.46 -8.16
C SER A 207 8.86 -3.30 -6.93
N PHE A 208 9.78 -2.34 -7.00
CA PHE A 208 10.72 -2.05 -5.92
C PHE A 208 10.93 -0.55 -5.79
N TYR A 209 10.57 -0.01 -4.63
CA TYR A 209 10.57 1.42 -4.33
C TYR A 209 11.50 1.71 -3.16
N ARG A 210 12.30 2.77 -3.31
CA ARG A 210 13.26 3.22 -2.30
C ARG A 210 13.06 4.71 -2.10
N GLU A 211 12.68 5.09 -0.89
CA GLU A 211 12.18 6.42 -0.59
C GLU A 211 12.86 7.00 0.64
N LYS A 212 12.94 8.33 0.65
CA LYS A 212 13.46 9.16 1.73
C LYS A 212 12.35 10.13 2.14
N LYS A 213 12.12 10.27 3.44
CA LYS A 213 11.24 11.32 3.96
C LYS A 213 11.95 12.66 3.82
N VAL A 214 11.21 13.67 3.40
CA VAL A 214 11.72 15.02 3.18
C VAL A 214 10.74 16.03 3.75
N THR A 215 11.16 17.29 3.84
CA THR A 215 10.24 18.41 4.09
C THR A 215 9.39 18.71 2.86
N GLU A 216 8.27 19.42 3.03
CA GLU A 216 7.43 19.89 1.92
C GLU A 216 8.22 20.78 0.94
N GLU A 217 9.08 21.67 1.45
CA GLU A 217 9.92 22.54 0.61
C GLU A 217 10.89 21.72 -0.25
N GLU A 218 11.56 20.73 0.35
CA GLU A 218 12.44 19.81 -0.37
C GLU A 218 11.68 18.95 -1.39
N PHE A 219 10.45 18.55 -1.07
CA PHE A 219 9.59 17.80 -1.98
C PHE A 219 9.26 18.61 -3.23
N ILE A 220 8.78 19.85 -3.06
CA ILE A 220 8.42 20.75 -4.17
C ILE A 220 9.65 21.01 -5.04
N LYS A 221 10.77 21.35 -4.41
CA LYS A 221 12.04 21.59 -5.11
C LYS A 221 12.49 20.37 -5.92
N GLN A 222 12.51 19.18 -5.32
CA GLN A 222 12.95 17.97 -6.00
C GLN A 222 11.98 17.56 -7.12
N LEU A 223 10.68 17.82 -6.96
CA LEU A 223 9.68 17.57 -8.00
C LEU A 223 9.94 18.44 -9.23
N ALA A 224 10.20 19.73 -9.03
CA ALA A 224 10.56 20.65 -10.09
C ALA A 224 11.87 20.25 -10.79
N GLU A 225 12.90 19.89 -10.01
CA GLU A 225 14.17 19.40 -10.54
C GLU A 225 13.99 18.13 -11.38
N ALA A 226 13.16 17.18 -10.93
CA ALA A 226 12.86 15.96 -11.67
C ALA A 226 12.06 16.21 -12.95
N ARG A 227 11.08 17.12 -12.93
CA ARG A 227 10.34 17.56 -14.13
C ARG A 227 11.27 18.19 -15.15
N ALA A 228 12.20 19.04 -14.71
CA ALA A 228 13.21 19.63 -15.58
C ALA A 228 14.18 18.57 -16.14
N GLU A 229 14.66 17.65 -15.31
CA GLU A 229 15.55 16.55 -15.72
C GLU A 229 14.91 15.69 -16.80
N TYR A 230 13.62 15.37 -16.65
CA TYR A 230 12.87 14.56 -17.62
C TYR A 230 12.22 15.38 -18.73
N SER A 231 12.45 16.70 -18.77
CA SER A 231 11.85 17.60 -19.73
C SER A 231 10.32 17.45 -19.82
N ILE A 232 9.65 17.27 -18.69
CA ILE A 232 8.18 17.15 -18.63
C ILE A 232 7.59 18.54 -18.91
N LEU A 233 6.64 18.60 -19.84
CA LEU A 233 5.98 19.86 -20.19
C LEU A 233 5.05 20.31 -19.06
N THR A 234 4.98 21.62 -18.82
CA THR A 234 4.13 22.18 -17.76
C THR A 234 2.66 21.81 -17.93
N GLU A 235 2.18 21.65 -19.16
CA GLU A 235 0.80 21.24 -19.45
C GLU A 235 0.51 19.78 -19.06
N ASP A 236 1.55 18.94 -18.91
CA ASP A 236 1.41 17.56 -18.47
C ASP A 236 1.44 17.44 -16.93
N TYR A 237 1.69 18.53 -16.20
CA TYR A 237 1.77 18.50 -14.73
C TYR A 237 0.42 18.08 -14.12
N CYS A 238 0.43 16.93 -13.46
CA CYS A 238 -0.75 16.23 -12.95
C CYS A 238 -1.85 15.99 -14.00
N GLY A 239 -1.49 16.00 -15.29
CA GLY A 239 -2.43 15.94 -16.39
C GLY A 239 -3.07 14.56 -16.60
N TYR A 240 -2.47 13.50 -16.06
CA TYR A 240 -2.91 12.12 -16.29
C TYR A 240 -3.09 11.33 -14.99
N ASP A 241 -4.17 10.56 -14.92
CA ASP A 241 -4.46 9.63 -13.83
C ASP A 241 -3.63 8.34 -13.91
N SER A 242 -3.87 7.41 -12.98
CA SER A 242 -3.15 6.14 -12.89
C SER A 242 -3.32 5.24 -14.13
N GLY A 243 -4.45 5.39 -14.84
CA GLY A 243 -4.76 4.71 -16.10
C GLY A 243 -4.19 5.42 -17.34
N GLY A 244 -3.54 6.57 -17.18
CA GLY A 244 -3.01 7.38 -18.28
C GLY A 244 -4.09 8.18 -19.01
N GLN A 245 -5.26 8.39 -18.40
CA GLN A 245 -6.33 9.24 -18.94
C GLN A 245 -6.23 10.66 -18.36
N PRO A 246 -6.78 11.69 -19.04
CA PRO A 246 -6.80 13.05 -18.52
C PRO A 246 -7.42 13.12 -17.11
N SER A 247 -6.65 13.60 -16.13
CA SER A 247 -7.01 13.58 -14.70
C SER A 247 -8.19 14.49 -14.35
N GLN A 248 -8.42 15.54 -15.14
CA GLN A 248 -9.40 16.61 -14.89
C GLN A 248 -9.15 17.41 -13.59
N ILE A 249 -7.97 17.28 -12.98
CA ILE A 249 -7.61 18.02 -11.77
C ILE A 249 -6.23 18.66 -11.90
N THR A 250 -6.02 19.73 -11.17
CA THR A 250 -4.73 20.40 -11.04
C THR A 250 -3.85 19.73 -10.00
N CYS A 251 -2.54 19.99 -10.04
CA CYS A 251 -1.64 19.54 -8.98
C CYS A 251 -2.03 20.10 -7.61
N THR A 252 -2.52 21.34 -7.54
CA THR A 252 -2.98 21.96 -6.29
C THR A 252 -4.20 21.26 -5.72
N GLU A 253 -5.17 20.86 -6.56
CA GLU A 253 -6.31 20.06 -6.11
C GLU A 253 -5.89 18.67 -5.64
N HIS A 254 -4.90 18.06 -6.30
CA HIS A 254 -4.40 16.74 -5.94
C HIS A 254 -3.66 16.74 -4.59
N PHE A 255 -2.70 17.66 -4.41
CA PHE A 255 -1.85 17.70 -3.21
C PHE A 255 -2.40 18.57 -2.08
N GLY A 256 -3.38 19.44 -2.35
CA GLY A 256 -3.87 20.45 -1.41
C GLY A 256 -2.92 21.66 -1.22
N VAL A 257 -1.76 21.64 -1.89
CA VAL A 257 -0.74 22.71 -1.89
C VAL A 257 -0.21 22.92 -3.30
N ASP A 258 0.34 24.10 -3.58
CA ASP A 258 0.94 24.39 -4.88
C ASP A 258 2.31 23.71 -5.01
N VAL A 259 2.39 22.70 -5.88
CA VAL A 259 3.63 21.95 -6.19
C VAL A 259 4.11 22.19 -7.63
N THR A 260 3.66 23.28 -8.27
CA THR A 260 3.99 23.59 -9.67
C THR A 260 5.19 24.52 -9.84
N GLN A 261 5.72 25.03 -8.74
CA GLN A 261 6.84 26.00 -8.70
C GLN A 261 8.20 25.34 -8.89
#